data_AF-A0A4D6WY94-F1
#
_entry.id   AF-A0A4D6WY94-F1
#
_cell.length_a   1.000
_cell.length_b   1.000
_cell.length_c   1.000
_cell.angle_alpha   90.00
_cell.angle_beta   90.00
_cell.angle_gamma   90.00
#
_symmetry.space_group_name_H-M   'P 1'
#
loop_
_entity.id
_entity.type
_entity.pdbx_description
1 polymer ?
#
loop_
_entity_poly.entity_id
_entity_poly.type
_entity_poly.pdbx_seq_one_letter_code
_entity_poly.pdbx_strand_id
1 'polypeptide(L)'
;MKDFIQPYNNDPFVGNLSTPVSTSSFTKSLLSNLPAYRRGLSPLLRGLEIGMAHGYFLLGPFDKLGPLRNTDVALLSGFLSAVGLIIILTLCLSMYGSASFNENNKESKDLLQTSEGWGQFTAGFLVGSVGGAGFAYLLLANVPVVQNLGLS
;
A
#
# COMPACT_ATOMS: atom_id res chain seq x y z
N MET A 1 8.54 -36.17 -17.99
CA MET A 1 8.55 -35.26 -16.81
C MET A 1 8.02 -33.93 -17.29
N LYS A 2 7.17 -33.24 -16.50
CA LYS A 2 6.65 -31.93 -16.89
C LYS A 2 7.61 -30.88 -16.33
N ASP A 3 8.24 -30.09 -17.19
CA ASP A 3 9.17 -29.06 -16.74
C ASP A 3 8.40 -27.92 -16.07
N PHE A 4 8.75 -27.65 -14.81
CA PHE A 4 8.14 -26.61 -13.99
C PHE A 4 8.65 -25.21 -14.32
N ILE A 5 9.80 -25.12 -14.99
CA ILE A 5 10.39 -23.86 -15.45
C ILE A 5 10.27 -23.83 -16.97
N GLN A 6 9.60 -22.81 -17.48
CA GLN A 6 9.33 -22.65 -18.91
C GLN A 6 9.68 -21.23 -19.35
N PRO A 7 9.93 -20.99 -20.65
CA PRO A 7 10.03 -19.64 -21.20
C PRO A 7 8.80 -18.81 -20.82
N TYR A 8 9.03 -17.56 -20.39
CA TYR A 8 7.92 -16.67 -20.04
C TYR A 8 7.07 -16.38 -21.27
N ASN A 9 5.76 -16.58 -21.16
CA ASN A 9 4.81 -16.37 -22.26
C ASN A 9 5.13 -17.16 -23.56
N ASN A 10 5.80 -18.32 -23.44
CA ASN A 10 6.28 -19.15 -24.56
C ASN A 10 7.31 -18.45 -25.47
N ASP A 11 7.95 -17.37 -25.01
CA ASP A 11 9.01 -16.68 -25.73
C ASP A 11 10.36 -16.80 -24.98
N PRO A 12 11.32 -17.59 -25.51
CA PRO A 12 12.63 -17.77 -24.88
C PRO A 12 13.56 -16.55 -24.96
N PHE A 13 13.25 -15.55 -25.78
CA PHE A 13 14.10 -14.36 -25.95
C PHE A 13 13.72 -13.23 -24.99
N VAL A 14 12.60 -13.36 -24.28
CA VAL A 14 12.22 -12.47 -23.20
C VAL A 14 13.07 -12.79 -21.98
N GLY A 15 13.69 -11.78 -21.36
CA GLY A 15 14.50 -11.91 -20.14
C GLY A 15 13.71 -12.23 -18.88
N ASN A 16 12.77 -13.18 -18.94
CA ASN A 16 11.95 -13.64 -17.81
C ASN A 16 11.63 -15.15 -17.93
N LEU A 17 11.37 -15.80 -16.81
CA LEU A 17 11.05 -17.23 -16.74
C LEU A 17 9.68 -17.47 -16.07
N SER A 18 8.93 -18.40 -16.64
CA SER A 18 7.71 -18.93 -16.07
C SER A 18 8.07 -19.97 -15.01
N THR A 19 7.80 -19.66 -13.74
CA THR A 19 8.11 -20.51 -12.59
C THR A 19 6.86 -20.66 -11.70
N PRO A 20 6.79 -21.67 -10.81
CA PRO A 20 5.68 -21.81 -9.88
C PRO A 20 5.46 -20.59 -8.97
N VAL A 21 6.48 -19.75 -8.77
CA VAL A 21 6.34 -18.49 -8.02
C VAL A 21 5.85 -17.36 -8.92
N SER A 22 6.44 -17.19 -10.12
CA SER A 22 6.17 -16.04 -11.00
C SER A 22 4.86 -16.14 -11.79
N THR A 23 4.47 -17.34 -12.23
CA THR A 23 3.37 -17.54 -13.20
C THR A 23 2.32 -18.56 -12.77
N SER A 24 2.36 -19.04 -11.52
CA SER A 24 1.29 -19.91 -11.02
C SER A 24 -0.07 -19.21 -11.05
N SER A 25 -1.12 -20.02 -11.19
CA SER A 25 -2.51 -19.54 -11.17
C SER A 25 -2.82 -18.78 -9.88
N PHE A 26 -2.30 -19.25 -8.74
CA PHE A 26 -2.45 -18.61 -7.45
C PHE A 26 -1.77 -17.24 -7.41
N THR A 27 -0.45 -17.15 -7.68
CA THR A 27 0.27 -15.87 -7.62
C THR A 27 -0.33 -14.85 -8.59
N LYS A 28 -0.64 -15.27 -9.81
CA LYS A 28 -1.25 -14.41 -10.83
C LYS A 28 -2.62 -13.89 -10.37
N SER A 29 -3.46 -14.77 -9.81
CA SER A 29 -4.77 -14.38 -9.29
C SER A 29 -4.65 -13.40 -8.12
N LEU A 30 -3.80 -13.71 -7.14
CA LEU A 30 -3.57 -12.88 -5.96
C LEU A 30 -3.08 -11.48 -6.37
N LEU A 31 -2.01 -11.39 -7.16
CA LEU A 31 -1.44 -10.11 -7.60
C LEU A 31 -2.40 -9.33 -8.48
N SER A 32 -3.14 -9.99 -9.38
CA SER A 32 -4.10 -9.31 -10.26
C SER A 32 -5.29 -8.69 -9.51
N ASN A 33 -5.58 -9.18 -8.30
CA ASN A 33 -6.66 -8.68 -7.45
C ASN A 33 -6.18 -7.68 -6.38
N LEU A 34 -4.88 -7.47 -6.25
CA LEU A 34 -4.35 -6.43 -5.36
C LEU A 34 -4.79 -5.03 -5.84
N PRO A 35 -4.96 -4.06 -4.93
CA PRO A 35 -5.52 -2.75 -5.27
C PRO A 35 -4.71 -2.02 -6.36
N ALA A 36 -3.40 -2.25 -6.42
CA ALA A 36 -2.53 -1.66 -7.44
C ALA A 36 -2.88 -2.13 -8.87
N TYR A 37 -3.28 -3.40 -9.03
CA TYR A 37 -3.48 -4.05 -10.33
C TYR A 37 -4.94 -4.43 -10.62
N ARG A 38 -5.83 -4.28 -9.63
CA ARG A 38 -7.25 -4.64 -9.75
C ARG A 38 -7.90 -3.80 -10.85
N ARG A 39 -8.50 -4.48 -11.81
CA ARG A 39 -9.20 -3.86 -12.94
C ARG A 39 -10.48 -3.17 -12.47
N GLY A 40 -10.81 -2.04 -13.09
CA GLY A 40 -12.05 -1.29 -12.82
C GLY A 40 -12.02 -0.39 -11.60
N LEU A 41 -10.88 -0.26 -10.90
CA LEU A 41 -10.71 0.69 -9.81
C LEU A 41 -10.17 2.03 -10.32
N SER A 42 -10.77 3.13 -9.84
CA SER A 42 -10.24 4.47 -10.03
C SER A 42 -8.92 4.65 -9.28
N PRO A 43 -7.98 5.48 -9.79
CA PRO A 43 -6.70 5.72 -9.13
C PRO A 43 -6.83 6.19 -7.67
N LEU A 44 -7.86 7.00 -7.37
CA LEU A 44 -8.19 7.43 -6.01
C LEU A 44 -8.48 6.26 -5.07
N LEU A 45 -9.34 5.31 -5.50
CA LEU A 45 -9.72 4.17 -4.66
C LEU A 45 -8.55 3.22 -4.43
N ARG A 46 -7.69 3.05 -5.46
CA ARG A 46 -6.43 2.29 -5.33
C ARG A 46 -5.54 2.91 -4.26
N GLY A 47 -5.33 4.22 -4.33
CA GLY A 47 -4.55 4.98 -3.35
C GLY A 47 -5.12 4.86 -1.94
N LEU A 48 -6.45 4.94 -1.81
CA LEU A 48 -7.14 4.83 -0.53
C LEU A 48 -6.94 3.45 0.13
N GLU A 49 -7.20 2.35 -0.59
CA GLU A 49 -7.09 0.99 -0.05
C GLU A 49 -5.63 0.68 0.35
N ILE A 50 -4.66 1.13 -0.46
CA ILE A 50 -3.24 1.00 -0.16
C ILE A 50 -2.85 1.85 1.06
N GLY A 51 -3.32 3.10 1.10
CA GLY A 51 -3.05 4.00 2.22
C GLY A 51 -3.57 3.43 3.53
N MET A 52 -4.83 2.97 3.56
CA MET A 52 -5.43 2.36 4.75
C MET A 52 -4.59 1.21 5.31
N ALA A 53 -4.13 0.30 4.45
CA ALA A 53 -3.28 -0.82 4.86
C ALA A 53 -1.93 -0.35 5.44
N HIS A 54 -1.26 0.60 4.77
CA HIS A 54 0.04 1.10 5.23
C HIS A 54 -0.06 1.92 6.50
N GLY A 55 -1.04 2.81 6.60
CA GLY A 55 -1.29 3.62 7.80
C GLY A 55 -1.58 2.76 9.03
N TYR A 56 -2.41 1.73 8.86
CA TYR A 56 -2.70 0.76 9.93
C TYR A 56 -1.45 0.01 10.38
N PHE A 57 -0.65 -0.49 9.43
CA PHE A 57 0.56 -1.26 9.71
C PHE A 57 1.66 -0.41 10.38
N LEU A 58 1.88 0.81 9.90
CA LEU A 58 3.01 1.65 10.33
C LEU A 58 2.93 2.07 11.79
N LEU A 59 1.74 2.10 12.41
CA LEU A 59 1.60 2.45 13.82
C LEU A 59 2.34 1.46 14.74
N GLY A 60 2.31 0.17 14.42
CA GLY A 60 2.81 -0.90 15.30
C GLY A 60 4.30 -0.75 15.68
N PRO A 61 5.22 -0.60 14.71
CA PRO A 61 6.63 -0.37 15.00
C PRO A 61 6.90 0.88 15.85
N PHE A 62 6.20 1.99 15.59
CA PHE A 62 6.42 3.23 16.34
C PHE A 62 5.88 3.15 17.78
N ASP A 63 4.75 2.47 18.00
CA ASP A 63 4.20 2.25 19.35
C ASP A 63 5.07 1.30 20.18
N LYS A 64 5.40 0.12 19.63
CA LYS A 64 6.06 -0.95 20.41
C LYS A 64 7.58 -0.83 20.47
N LEU A 65 8.22 -0.31 19.43
CA LEU A 65 9.68 -0.22 19.33
C LEU A 65 10.19 1.22 19.41
N GLY A 66 9.30 2.19 19.55
CA GLY A 66 9.65 3.60 19.70
C GLY A 66 10.42 3.92 20.98
N PRO A 67 11.06 5.10 21.04
CA PRO A 67 11.84 5.52 22.21
C PRO A 67 10.97 5.73 23.46
N LEU A 68 9.72 6.15 23.28
CA LEU A 68 8.76 6.43 24.35
C LEU A 68 7.86 5.23 24.70
N ARG A 69 8.18 4.02 24.24
CA ARG A 69 7.35 2.80 24.41
C ARG A 69 6.99 2.44 25.86
N ASN A 70 7.81 2.87 26.83
CA ASN A 70 7.62 2.58 28.26
C ASN A 70 6.92 3.73 29.01
N THR A 71 6.32 4.67 28.30
CA THR A 71 5.66 5.84 28.89
C THR A 71 4.16 5.82 28.60
N ASP A 72 3.38 6.53 29.41
CA ASP A 72 1.93 6.64 29.24
C ASP A 72 1.52 7.30 27.91
N VAL A 73 2.47 7.98 27.25
CA VAL A 73 2.28 8.65 25.95
C VAL A 73 2.80 7.85 24.76
N ALA A 74 3.16 6.57 24.95
CA ALA A 74 3.71 5.70 23.90
C ALA A 74 2.85 5.69 22.63
N LEU A 75 1.54 5.45 22.79
CA LEU A 75 0.60 5.33 21.68
C LEU A 75 0.43 6.65 20.91
N LEU A 76 0.34 7.77 21.62
CA LEU A 76 0.21 9.10 21.02
C LEU A 76 1.49 9.49 20.26
N SER A 77 2.65 9.26 20.87
CA SER A 77 3.94 9.48 20.21
C SER A 77 4.08 8.62 18.97
N GLY A 78 3.69 7.34 19.06
CA GLY A 78 3.75 6.41 17.94
C GLY A 78 2.87 6.85 16.78
N PHE A 79 1.66 7.33 17.08
CA PHE A 79 0.74 7.87 16.08
C PHE A 79 1.29 9.12 15.39
N LEU A 80 1.82 10.09 16.14
CA LEU A 80 2.43 11.30 15.57
C LEU A 80 3.62 10.97 14.67
N SER A 81 4.48 10.02 15.09
CA SER A 81 5.61 9.55 14.27
C SER A 81 5.14 8.86 12.98
N ALA A 82 4.11 8.02 13.06
CA ALA A 82 3.53 7.36 11.88
C ALA A 82 2.95 8.38 10.90
N VAL A 83 2.21 9.39 11.37
CA VAL A 83 1.68 10.47 10.54
C VAL A 83 2.80 11.28 9.90
N GLY A 84 3.86 11.59 10.64
CA GLY A 84 5.05 12.26 10.09
C GLY A 84 5.67 11.48 8.93
N LEU A 85 5.82 10.16 9.07
CA LEU A 85 6.33 9.30 8.00
C LEU A 85 5.37 9.26 6.80
N ILE A 86 4.05 9.19 7.03
CA ILE A 86 3.04 9.20 5.96
C ILE A 86 3.13 10.48 5.13
N ILE A 87 3.35 11.64 5.76
CA ILE A 87 3.52 12.92 5.05
C ILE A 87 4.78 12.86 4.16
N ILE A 88 5.90 12.35 4.68
CA ILE A 88 7.15 12.20 3.90
C ILE A 88 6.91 11.28 2.70
N LEU A 89 6.28 10.12 2.91
CA LEU A 89 5.95 9.19 1.84
C LEU A 89 5.06 9.86 0.78
N THR A 90 4.02 10.57 1.21
CA THR A 90 3.11 11.29 0.30
C THR A 90 3.86 12.32 -0.55
N LEU A 91 4.82 13.06 0.04
CA LEU A 91 5.68 13.98 -0.71
C LEU A 91 6.55 13.24 -1.74
N CYS A 92 7.15 12.12 -1.37
CA CYS A 92 7.93 11.29 -2.30
C CYS A 92 7.08 10.79 -3.47
N LEU A 93 5.85 10.36 -3.20
CA LEU A 93 4.91 9.95 -4.26
C LEU A 93 4.56 11.11 -5.18
N SER A 94 4.32 12.31 -4.64
CA SER A 94 4.02 13.50 -5.45
C SER A 94 5.21 13.91 -6.33
N MET A 95 6.44 13.86 -5.80
CA MET A 95 7.67 14.10 -6.58
C MET A 95 7.81 13.07 -7.72
N TYR A 96 7.58 11.79 -7.43
CA TYR A 96 7.62 10.74 -8.45
C TYR A 96 6.60 10.99 -9.56
N GLY A 97 5.37 11.39 -9.20
CA GLY A 97 4.33 11.71 -10.16
C GLY A 97 4.73 12.84 -11.10
N SER A 98 5.25 13.93 -10.52
CA SER A 98 5.69 15.11 -11.27
C SER A 98 6.89 14.83 -12.17
N ALA A 99 7.82 13.96 -11.75
CA ALA A 99 9.02 13.66 -12.52
C ALA A 99 8.79 12.60 -13.61
N SER A 100 7.89 11.64 -13.37
CA SER A 100 7.71 10.48 -14.25
C SER A 100 6.62 10.69 -15.31
N PHE A 101 5.55 11.42 -14.99
CA PHE A 101 4.40 11.58 -15.89
C PHE A 101 4.41 12.96 -16.52
N ASN A 102 5.07 13.05 -17.69
CA ASN A 102 5.06 14.24 -18.53
C ASN A 102 3.92 14.15 -19.57
N GLU A 103 3.21 15.25 -19.85
CA GLU A 103 1.98 15.27 -20.68
C GLU A 103 2.17 14.78 -22.13
N ASN A 104 3.43 14.64 -22.58
CA ASN A 104 3.77 14.21 -23.92
C ASN A 104 3.71 12.68 -24.14
N ASN A 105 3.60 11.87 -23.09
CA ASN A 105 3.54 10.41 -23.19
C ASN A 105 2.08 9.91 -23.24
N LYS A 106 1.46 10.01 -24.42
CA LYS A 106 0.08 9.55 -24.70
C LYS A 106 -0.11 8.03 -24.78
N GLU A 107 0.91 7.23 -24.45
CA GLU A 107 0.88 5.75 -24.57
C GLU A 107 0.54 4.99 -23.27
N SER A 108 0.13 5.68 -22.21
CA SER A 108 -0.22 5.01 -20.95
C SER A 108 -1.56 4.26 -21.08
N LYS A 109 -1.50 2.92 -21.07
CA LYS A 109 -2.68 2.03 -21.10
C LYS A 109 -3.48 2.00 -19.79
N ASP A 110 -2.90 2.42 -18.67
CA ASP A 110 -3.56 2.44 -17.35
C ASP A 110 -3.80 3.88 -16.88
N LEU A 111 -4.98 4.11 -16.30
CA LEU A 111 -5.42 5.39 -15.75
C LEU A 111 -4.47 5.91 -14.65
N LEU A 112 -3.78 5.00 -13.96
CA LEU A 112 -2.80 5.31 -12.92
C LEU A 112 -1.52 5.97 -13.47
N GLN A 113 -1.12 5.66 -14.70
CA GLN A 113 0.13 6.12 -15.31
C GLN A 113 -0.03 7.47 -16.02
N THR A 114 -0.78 8.37 -15.40
CA THR A 114 -1.03 9.74 -15.87
C THR A 114 -0.77 10.71 -14.74
N SER A 115 -0.43 11.97 -15.06
CA SER A 115 -0.18 13.00 -14.04
C SER A 115 -1.42 13.20 -13.15
N GLU A 116 -2.60 13.27 -13.75
CA GLU A 116 -3.88 13.40 -13.03
C GLU A 116 -4.20 12.16 -12.19
N GLY A 117 -4.09 10.96 -12.76
CA GLY A 117 -4.37 9.71 -12.05
C GLY A 117 -3.41 9.46 -10.89
N TRP A 118 -2.14 9.81 -11.06
CA TRP A 118 -1.17 9.74 -9.96
C TRP A 118 -1.44 10.77 -8.87
N GLY A 119 -1.87 11.98 -9.23
CA GLY A 119 -2.32 12.98 -8.25
C GLY A 119 -3.54 12.51 -7.43
N GLN A 120 -4.51 11.87 -8.08
CA GLN A 120 -5.65 11.23 -7.37
C GLN A 120 -5.19 10.10 -6.46
N PHE A 121 -4.22 9.30 -6.92
CA PHE A 121 -3.63 8.22 -6.11
C PHE A 121 -2.93 8.75 -4.86
N THR A 122 -2.12 9.80 -4.97
CA THR A 122 -1.43 10.40 -3.81
C THR A 122 -2.40 11.01 -2.80
N ALA A 123 -3.45 11.67 -3.28
CA ALA A 123 -4.52 12.20 -2.43
C ALA A 123 -5.24 11.07 -1.68
N GLY A 124 -5.60 9.99 -2.38
CA GLY A 124 -6.20 8.79 -1.77
C GLY A 124 -5.28 8.14 -0.73
N PHE A 125 -3.99 8.02 -1.04
CA PHE A 125 -2.98 7.46 -0.14
C PHE A 125 -2.87 8.24 1.16
N LEU A 126 -2.82 9.57 1.10
CA LEU A 126 -2.72 10.42 2.30
C LEU A 126 -3.94 10.24 3.21
N VAL A 127 -5.14 10.38 2.66
CA VAL A 127 -6.40 10.26 3.42
C VAL A 127 -6.55 8.86 3.99
N GLY A 128 -6.28 7.83 3.17
CA GLY A 128 -6.34 6.44 3.59
C GLY A 128 -5.34 6.13 4.70
N SER A 129 -4.11 6.60 4.58
CA SER A 129 -3.04 6.33 5.55
C SER A 129 -3.29 7.01 6.90
N VAL A 130 -3.71 8.27 6.90
CA VAL A 130 -4.06 8.97 8.15
C VAL A 130 -5.28 8.30 8.81
N GLY A 131 -6.29 7.93 8.02
CA GLY A 131 -7.45 7.19 8.52
C GLY A 131 -7.10 5.82 9.08
N GLY A 132 -6.24 5.06 8.40
CA GLY A 132 -5.78 3.73 8.85
C GLY A 132 -4.95 3.81 10.13
N ALA A 133 -4.04 4.78 10.23
CA ALA A 133 -3.28 5.03 11.45
C ALA A 133 -4.18 5.46 12.61
N GLY A 134 -5.16 6.33 12.35
CA GLY A 134 -6.15 6.75 13.35
C GLY A 134 -7.04 5.60 13.82
N PHE A 135 -7.44 4.73 12.91
CA PHE A 135 -8.21 3.52 13.25
C PHE A 135 -7.40 2.55 14.11
N ALA A 136 -6.14 2.30 13.77
CA ALA A 136 -5.24 1.49 14.58
C ALA A 136 -5.02 2.10 15.98
N TYR A 137 -4.86 3.42 16.06
CA TYR A 137 -4.76 4.14 17.33
C TYR A 137 -6.00 3.94 18.21
N LEU A 138 -7.20 4.11 17.63
CA LEU A 138 -8.46 3.93 18.36
C LEU A 138 -8.65 2.49 18.83
N LEU A 139 -8.29 1.50 18.01
CA LEU A 139 -8.35 0.10 18.41
C LEU A 139 -7.40 -0.19 19.57
N LEU A 140 -6.16 0.27 19.49
CA LEU A 140 -5.16 0.07 20.55
C LEU A 140 -5.51 0.80 21.85
N ALA A 141 -6.10 2.00 21.74
CA ALA A 141 -6.55 2.76 22.90
C ALA A 141 -7.75 2.11 23.61
N ASN A 142 -8.59 1.36 22.87
CA ASN A 142 -9.83 0.77 23.39
C ASN A 142 -9.80 -0.76 23.47
N VAL A 143 -8.62 -1.39 23.46
CA VAL A 143 -8.49 -2.86 23.56
C VAL A 143 -9.31 -3.45 24.72
N PRO A 144 -9.31 -2.88 25.95
CA PRO A 144 -10.11 -3.45 27.05
C PRO A 144 -11.62 -3.46 26.76
N VAL A 145 -12.12 -2.44 26.05
CA VAL A 145 -13.53 -2.35 25.66
C VAL A 145 -13.85 -3.42 24.60
N VAL A 146 -12.96 -3.59 23.61
CA VAL A 146 -13.11 -4.61 22.56
C VAL A 146 -13.09 -6.03 23.14
N GLN A 147 -12.24 -6.29 24.12
CA GLN A 147 -12.19 -7.59 24.82
C GLN A 147 -13.47 -7.87 25.60
N ASN A 148 -14.02 -6.86 26.28
CA ASN A 148 -15.29 -6.99 27.01
C ASN A 148 -16.50 -7.21 26.10
N LEU A 149 -16.42 -6.83 24.82
CA LEU A 149 -17.42 -7.09 23.79
C LEU A 149 -17.37 -8.53 23.23
N GLY A 150 -16.46 -9.37 23.71
CA GLY A 150 -16.36 -10.78 23.31
C GLY A 150 -15.67 -11.02 21.95
N LEU A 151 -14.90 -10.04 21.45
CA LEU A 151 -14.11 -10.16 20.23
C LEU A 151 -12.68 -10.72 20.48
N SER A 152 -12.52 -11.57 21.50
CA SER A 152 -11.25 -12.26 21.82
C SER A 152 -11.23 -13.69 21.32
#